data_AF-A0A437JK85-F1
#
_entry.id   AF-A0A437JK85-F1
#
_cell.length_a   1.000
_cell.length_b   1.000
_cell.length_c   1.000
_cell.angle_alpha   90.00
_cell.angle_beta   90.00
_cell.angle_gamma   90.00
#
_symmetry.space_group_name_H-M   'P 1'
#
loop_
_entity.id
_entity.type
_entity.pdbx_description
1 polymer ?
#
loop_
_entity_poly.entity_id
_entity_poly.type
_entity_poly.pdbx_seq_one_letter_code
_entity_poly.pdbx_strand_id
1 'polypeptide(L)'
;MLADLAPYALVCVAAVVAWVVISELIHTRRLDRIREEAIAAFRSATVEAEEPRLKFRGSDALILKVEESPNPHRNPAAWFTLTIFARNEHFEYFMFKSTRPKPLVKHMSHRIAKHMLGDKYEPPPLAEA
;
A
#
# COMPACT_ATOMS: atom_id res chain seq x y z
N MET A 1 -18.78 52.42 12.20
CA MET A 1 -17.63 51.67 12.75
C MET A 1 -17.68 50.16 12.52
N LEU A 2 -18.84 49.50 12.43
CA LEU A 2 -18.91 48.05 12.15
C LEU A 2 -18.78 47.67 10.65
N ALA A 3 -18.93 48.62 9.72
CA ALA A 3 -18.85 48.37 8.28
C ALA A 3 -17.41 48.17 7.75
N ASP A 4 -16.39 48.66 8.45
CA ASP A 4 -14.99 48.59 8.01
C ASP A 4 -14.31 47.24 8.30
N LEU A 5 -14.96 46.34 9.04
CA LEU A 5 -14.41 45.02 9.38
C LEU A 5 -14.82 43.92 8.39
N ALA A 6 -15.84 44.17 7.57
CA ALA A 6 -16.33 43.24 6.55
C ALA A 6 -15.26 42.76 5.54
N PRO A 7 -14.37 43.62 4.98
CA PRO A 7 -13.35 43.16 4.04
C PRO A 7 -12.30 42.25 4.72
N TYR A 8 -11.94 42.53 5.98
CA TYR A 8 -10.99 41.70 6.72
C TYR A 8 -11.55 40.31 7.03
N ALA A 9 -12.83 40.23 7.41
CA ALA A 9 -13.50 38.95 7.63
C ALA A 9 -13.51 38.09 6.35
N LEU A 10 -13.76 38.69 5.19
CA LEU A 10 -13.77 37.98 3.90
C LEU A 10 -12.37 37.47 3.51
N VAL A 11 -11.32 38.27 3.74
CA VAL A 11 -9.93 37.84 3.52
C VAL A 11 -9.54 36.69 4.45
N CYS A 12 -9.94 36.75 5.74
CA CYS A 12 -9.68 35.67 6.69
C CYS A 12 -10.36 34.36 6.27
N VAL A 13 -11.62 34.41 5.85
CA VAL A 13 -12.35 33.21 5.37
C VAL A 13 -11.67 32.65 4.13
N ALA A 14 -11.32 33.49 3.14
CA ALA A 14 -10.62 33.05 1.94
C ALA A 14 -9.26 32.41 2.25
N ALA A 15 -8.51 32.97 3.20
CA ALA A 15 -7.21 32.43 3.62
C ALA A 15 -7.36 31.05 4.29
N VAL A 16 -8.37 30.86 5.16
CA VAL A 16 -8.64 29.56 5.80
C VAL A 16 -9.07 28.52 4.77
N VAL A 17 -9.95 28.87 3.83
CA VAL A 17 -10.35 27.95 2.75
C VAL A 17 -9.16 27.57 1.89
N ALA A 18 -8.34 28.56 1.48
CA ALA A 18 -7.12 28.29 0.71
C ALA A 18 -6.15 27.38 1.47
N TRP A 19 -5.95 27.62 2.78
CA TRP A 19 -5.13 26.75 3.63
C TRP A 19 -5.64 25.31 3.68
N VAL A 20 -6.95 25.11 3.89
CA VAL A 20 -7.55 23.77 3.94
C VAL A 20 -7.36 23.04 2.61
N VAL A 21 -7.63 23.72 1.49
CA VAL A 21 -7.44 23.15 0.14
C VAL A 21 -5.97 22.80 -0.12
N ILE A 22 -5.03 23.70 0.21
CA ILE A 22 -3.60 23.46 0.05
C ILE A 22 -3.14 22.29 0.93
N SER A 23 -3.61 22.23 2.18
CA SER A 23 -3.30 21.16 3.12
C SER A 23 -3.75 19.81 2.57
N GLU A 24 -4.98 19.72 2.07
CA GLU A 24 -5.53 18.50 1.47
C GLU A 24 -4.75 18.06 0.22
N LEU A 25 -4.40 19.00 -0.66
CA LEU A 25 -3.57 18.73 -1.84
C LEU A 25 -2.16 18.24 -1.47
N ILE A 26 -1.56 18.78 -0.40
CA ILE A 26 -0.26 18.32 0.09
C ILE A 26 -0.39 16.92 0.69
N HIS A 27 -1.45 16.64 1.45
CA HIS A 27 -1.69 15.33 2.06
C HIS A 27 -1.88 14.23 1.02
N THR A 28 -2.73 14.46 0.03
CA THR A 28 -2.98 13.53 -1.09
C THR A 28 -1.70 13.24 -1.87
N ARG A 29 -0.96 14.27 -2.29
CA ARG A 29 0.33 14.09 -2.99
C ARG A 29 1.37 13.33 -2.18
N ARG A 30 1.42 13.53 -0.86
CA ARG A 30 2.33 12.78 0.02
C ARG A 30 1.95 11.30 0.06
N LEU A 31 0.66 10.98 0.16
CA LEU A 31 0.18 9.60 0.15
C LEU A 31 0.47 8.91 -1.17
N ASP A 32 0.21 9.59 -2.30
CA ASP A 32 0.49 9.05 -3.63
C ASP A 32 1.97 8.74 -3.81
N ARG A 33 2.85 9.67 -3.41
CA ARG A 33 4.30 9.43 -3.45
C ARG A 33 4.72 8.24 -2.59
N ILE A 34 4.18 8.10 -1.37
CA ILE A 34 4.49 6.96 -0.49
C ILE A 34 3.97 5.66 -1.12
N ARG A 35 2.80 5.68 -1.76
CA ARG A 35 2.25 4.54 -2.48
C ARG A 35 3.15 4.14 -3.65
N GLU A 36 3.58 5.10 -4.46
CA GLU A 36 4.50 4.88 -5.57
C GLU A 36 5.83 4.28 -5.09
N GLU A 37 6.42 4.83 -4.03
CA GLU A 37 7.64 4.29 -3.41
C GLU A 37 7.44 2.86 -2.91
N ALA A 38 6.29 2.55 -2.30
CA ALA A 38 5.97 1.21 -1.83
C ALA A 38 5.75 0.21 -2.98
N ILE A 39 5.10 0.64 -4.07
CA ILE A 39 4.92 -0.18 -5.28
C ILE A 39 6.27 -0.42 -5.96
N ALA A 40 7.12 0.60 -6.06
CA ALA A 40 8.47 0.45 -6.60
C ALA A 40 9.30 -0.55 -5.76
N ALA A 41 9.21 -0.45 -4.43
CA ALA A 41 9.85 -1.40 -3.52
C ALA A 41 9.29 -2.83 -3.66
N PHE A 42 7.99 -2.99 -3.91
CA PHE A 42 7.42 -4.29 -4.22
C PHE A 42 7.98 -4.84 -5.52
N ARG A 43 8.00 -4.04 -6.60
CA ARG A 43 8.48 -4.47 -7.92
C ARG A 43 9.95 -4.86 -7.92
N SER A 44 10.77 -4.25 -7.07
CA SER A 44 12.18 -4.62 -6.90
C SER A 44 12.41 -5.73 -5.87
N ALA A 45 11.39 -6.17 -5.14
CA ALA A 45 11.56 -7.18 -4.10
C ALA A 45 11.82 -8.57 -4.70
N THR A 46 12.84 -9.24 -4.16
CA THR A 46 13.20 -10.62 -4.50
C THR A 46 13.28 -11.48 -3.26
N VAL A 47 12.92 -12.75 -3.40
CA VAL A 47 13.18 -13.80 -2.42
C VAL A 47 13.88 -14.93 -3.15
N GLU A 48 15.13 -15.16 -2.77
CA GLU A 48 15.91 -16.30 -3.25
C GLU A 48 15.64 -17.50 -2.34
N ALA A 49 15.37 -18.65 -2.96
CA ALA A 49 15.14 -19.92 -2.29
C ALA A 49 15.74 -21.05 -3.13
N GLU A 50 16.18 -22.13 -2.48
CA GLU A 50 16.67 -23.32 -3.18
C GLU A 50 15.58 -23.96 -4.05
N GLU A 51 14.36 -24.03 -3.51
CA GLU A 51 13.21 -24.59 -4.20
C GLU A 51 12.61 -23.55 -5.17
N PRO A 52 12.56 -23.79 -6.49
CA PRO A 52 12.13 -22.79 -7.47
C PRO A 52 10.72 -22.23 -7.20
N ARG A 53 9.80 -23.06 -6.74
CA ARG A 53 8.43 -22.64 -6.40
C ARG A 53 8.37 -21.59 -5.29
N LEU A 54 9.36 -21.57 -4.39
CA LEU A 54 9.43 -20.62 -3.28
C LEU A 54 10.17 -19.32 -3.63
N LYS A 55 10.70 -19.21 -4.85
CA LYS A 55 11.30 -17.96 -5.34
C LYS A 55 10.21 -16.93 -5.61
N PHE A 56 10.57 -15.67 -5.37
CA PHE A 56 9.69 -14.54 -5.63
C PHE A 56 10.45 -13.42 -6.34
N ARG A 57 9.84 -12.86 -7.37
CA ARG A 57 10.26 -11.59 -7.98
C ARG A 57 9.05 -10.71 -8.17
N GLY A 58 9.03 -9.54 -7.53
CA GLY A 58 7.87 -8.65 -7.56
C GLY A 58 7.57 -8.06 -8.94
N SER A 59 8.55 -7.99 -9.84
CA SER A 59 8.33 -7.58 -11.24
C SER A 59 7.43 -8.54 -11.99
N ASP A 60 7.57 -9.84 -11.72
CA ASP A 60 6.94 -10.93 -12.49
C ASP A 60 5.69 -11.46 -11.77
N ALA A 61 5.50 -11.08 -10.50
CA ALA A 61 4.39 -11.52 -9.68
C ALA A 61 3.04 -10.88 -10.09
N LEU A 62 2.00 -11.70 -10.10
CA LEU A 62 0.61 -11.27 -10.28
C LEU A 62 0.07 -10.72 -8.97
N ILE A 63 -0.35 -9.46 -8.95
CA ILE A 63 -0.98 -8.82 -7.79
C ILE A 63 -2.45 -9.24 -7.73
N LEU A 64 -2.88 -9.79 -6.60
CA LEU A 64 -4.26 -10.25 -6.39
C LEU A 64 -5.06 -9.30 -5.50
N LYS A 65 -4.41 -8.76 -4.46
CA LYS A 65 -5.04 -7.88 -3.49
C LYS A 65 -4.04 -6.83 -3.00
N VAL A 66 -4.50 -5.60 -2.89
CA VAL A 66 -3.76 -4.49 -2.29
C VAL A 66 -4.61 -3.96 -1.15
N GLU A 67 -4.01 -3.84 0.02
CA GLU A 67 -4.64 -3.27 1.21
C GLU A 67 -3.80 -2.11 1.72
N GLU A 68 -4.48 -0.99 1.97
CA GLU A 68 -3.90 0.18 2.61
C GLU A 68 -4.39 0.21 4.04
N SER A 69 -3.46 0.23 4.99
CA SER A 69 -3.78 0.35 6.40
C SER A 69 -3.21 1.67 6.93
N PRO A 70 -4.07 2.58 7.44
CA PRO A 70 -3.58 3.68 8.24
C PRO A 70 -2.95 3.06 9.50
N ASN A 71 -1.68 3.35 9.78
CA ASN A 71 -1.03 2.81 10.97
C ASN A 71 -1.32 3.74 12.17
N PRO A 72 -2.23 3.39 13.09
CA PRO A 72 -2.71 4.35 14.08
C PRO A 72 -1.76 4.50 15.26
N HIS A 73 -0.81 3.58 15.45
CA HIS A 73 -0.34 3.28 16.81
C HIS A 73 1.12 3.57 17.17
N ARG A 74 2.04 3.95 16.27
CA ARG A 74 3.46 4.06 16.70
C ARG A 74 4.34 5.18 16.15
N ASN A 75 3.96 5.89 15.09
CA ASN A 75 4.78 7.01 14.61
C ASN A 75 3.96 7.92 13.69
N PRO A 76 3.92 9.25 13.94
CA PRO A 76 3.40 10.21 12.98
C PRO A 76 4.03 10.09 11.58
N ALA A 77 5.26 9.58 11.47
CA ALA A 77 5.93 9.34 10.20
C ALA A 77 5.59 8.00 9.53
N ALA A 78 4.78 7.13 10.16
CA ALA A 78 4.46 5.79 9.66
C ALA A 78 2.99 5.60 9.32
N TRP A 79 2.25 6.68 9.05
CA TRP A 79 0.79 6.68 8.84
C TRP A 79 0.27 5.77 7.73
N PHE A 80 1.13 5.22 6.88
CA PHE A 80 0.71 4.42 5.73
C PHE A 80 1.48 3.10 5.68
N THR A 81 0.75 1.99 5.58
CA THR A 81 1.30 0.69 5.24
C THR A 81 0.53 0.10 4.07
N LEU A 82 1.27 -0.24 3.01
CA LEU A 82 0.76 -0.97 1.86
C LEU A 82 1.06 -2.45 2.07
N THR A 83 0.02 -3.27 2.05
CA THR A 83 0.13 -4.73 2.03
C THR A 83 -0.31 -5.23 0.66
N ILE A 84 0.57 -5.92 -0.05
CA ILE A 84 0.31 -6.48 -1.37
C ILE A 84 0.35 -8.00 -1.27
N PHE A 85 -0.74 -8.64 -1.66
CA PHE A 85 -0.80 -10.09 -1.83
C PHE A 85 -0.60 -10.39 -3.30
N ALA A 86 0.40 -11.21 -3.59
CA ALA A 86 0.78 -11.56 -4.94
C ALA A 86 1.03 -13.06 -5.09
N ARG A 87 1.02 -13.53 -6.33
CA ARG A 87 1.29 -14.91 -6.71
C ARG A 87 2.43 -14.96 -7.72
N ASN A 88 3.33 -15.93 -7.60
CA ASN A 88 4.38 -16.16 -8.58
C ASN A 88 3.89 -17.07 -9.73
N GLU A 89 4.77 -17.35 -10.69
CA GLU A 89 4.50 -18.24 -11.83
C GLU A 89 4.21 -19.69 -11.43
N HIS A 90 4.63 -20.11 -10.24
CA HIS A 90 4.41 -21.44 -9.68
C HIS A 90 3.15 -21.53 -8.81
N PHE A 91 2.27 -20.54 -8.88
CA PHE A 91 1.01 -20.47 -8.11
C PHE A 91 1.19 -20.41 -6.58
N GLU A 92 2.40 -20.10 -6.10
CA GLU A 92 2.70 -19.89 -4.69
C GLU A 92 2.41 -18.43 -4.28
N TYR A 93 1.98 -18.25 -3.04
CA TYR A 93 1.43 -16.99 -2.54
C TYR A 93 2.42 -16.25 -1.64
N PHE A 94 2.49 -14.93 -1.82
CA PHE A 94 3.37 -14.05 -1.05
C PHE A 94 2.63 -12.82 -0.58
N MET A 95 2.97 -12.36 0.62
CA MET A 95 2.55 -11.10 1.20
C MET A 95 3.75 -10.17 1.30
N PHE A 96 3.69 -9.05 0.59
CA PHE A 96 4.58 -7.92 0.77
C PHE A 96 3.95 -6.91 1.71
N LYS A 97 4.75 -6.33 2.60
CA LYS A 97 4.33 -5.26 3.50
C LYS A 97 5.36 -4.14 3.48
N SER A 98 4.94 -2.92 3.16
CA SER A 98 5.81 -1.74 2.99
C SER A 98 6.28 -1.10 4.31
N THR A 99 6.25 -1.83 5.41
CA THR A 99 6.57 -1.30 6.75
C THR A 99 7.98 -0.69 6.81
N ARG A 100 8.15 0.32 7.67
CA ARG A 100 9.48 0.82 8.06
C ARG A 100 10.05 -0.02 9.22
N PRO A 101 11.39 -0.22 9.31
CA PRO A 101 12.44 0.39 8.49
C PRO A 101 12.71 -0.28 7.15
N LYS A 102 12.25 -1.51 6.93
CA LYS A 102 12.43 -2.22 5.65
C LYS A 102 11.15 -2.98 5.27
N PRO A 103 10.82 -3.03 3.97
CA PRO A 103 9.72 -3.85 3.50
C PRO A 103 9.99 -5.33 3.80
N LEU A 104 8.93 -6.08 4.03
CA LEU A 104 8.97 -7.51 4.30
C LEU A 104 8.22 -8.26 3.20
N VAL A 105 8.81 -9.34 2.69
CA VAL A 105 8.11 -10.33 1.86
C VAL A 105 8.03 -11.63 2.63
N LYS A 106 6.84 -12.21 2.70
CA LYS A 106 6.59 -13.47 3.40
C LYS A 106 5.82 -14.43 2.51
N HIS A 107 6.34 -15.63 2.32
CA HIS A 107 5.60 -16.73 1.72
C HIS A 107 4.40 -17.12 2.59
N MET A 108 3.29 -17.45 1.96
CA MET A 108 2.06 -17.88 2.63
C MET A 108 1.65 -19.26 2.12
N SER A 109 1.26 -20.13 3.05
CA SER A 109 0.60 -21.38 2.67
C SER A 109 -0.73 -21.11 1.99
N HIS A 110 -1.16 -22.02 1.11
CA HIS A 110 -2.47 -21.95 0.45
C HIS A 110 -3.63 -21.80 1.44
N ARG A 111 -3.54 -22.43 2.63
CA ARG A 111 -4.55 -22.27 3.68
C ARG A 111 -4.67 -20.82 4.15
N ILE A 112 -3.54 -20.15 4.39
CA ILE A 112 -3.51 -18.74 4.81
C ILE A 112 -3.96 -17.85 3.64
N ALA A 113 -3.46 -18.11 2.42
CA ALA A 113 -3.85 -17.36 1.23
C ALA A 113 -5.36 -17.40 0.98
N LYS A 114 -5.97 -18.59 1.06
CA LYS A 114 -7.42 -18.75 0.93
C LYS A 114 -8.19 -17.92 1.95
N HIS A 115 -7.72 -17.88 3.20
CA HIS A 115 -8.36 -17.08 4.24
C HIS A 115 -8.23 -15.57 3.99
N MET A 116 -7.05 -15.09 3.59
CA MET A 116 -6.77 -13.66 3.40
C MET A 116 -7.36 -13.08 2.11
N LEU A 117 -7.40 -13.89 1.04
CA LEU A 117 -7.86 -13.47 -0.29
C LEU A 117 -9.36 -13.70 -0.51
N GLY A 118 -9.97 -14.64 0.21
CA GLY A 118 -11.40 -14.97 0.04
C GLY A 118 -11.70 -15.32 -1.41
N ASP A 119 -12.64 -14.58 -2.03
CA ASP A 119 -13.07 -14.79 -3.41
C ASP A 119 -11.98 -14.51 -4.46
N LYS A 120 -10.89 -13.83 -4.08
CA LYS A 120 -9.73 -13.57 -4.95
C LYS A 120 -8.70 -14.71 -4.93
N TYR A 121 -8.95 -15.75 -4.15
CA TYR A 121 -8.07 -16.92 -4.09
C TYR A 121 -8.32 -17.82 -5.31
N GLU A 122 -7.23 -18.18 -6.00
CA GLU A 122 -7.26 -19.13 -7.10
C GLU A 122 -6.48 -20.39 -6.70
N PRO A 123 -7.09 -21.59 -6.70
CA PRO A 123 -6.35 -22.81 -6.43
C PRO A 123 -5.24 -23.02 -7.47
N PRO A 124 -4.12 -23.67 -7.10
CA PRO A 124 -3.15 -24.08 -8.09
C PRO A 124 -3.83 -25.03 -9.09
N PRO A 125 -3.38 -25.05 -10.37
CA PRO A 125 -3.89 -26.02 -11.33
C PRO A 125 -3.75 -27.42 -10.74
N LEU A 126 -4.77 -28.25 -10.92
CA LEU A 126 -4.66 -29.67 -10.62
C LEU A 126 -3.47 -30.17 -11.43
N ALA A 127 -2.42 -30.63 -10.75
CA ALA A 127 -1.31 -31.28 -11.43
C ALA A 127 -1.93 -32.38 -12.29
N GLU A 128 -1.79 -32.28 -13.61
CA GLU A 128 -2.14 -33.37 -14.51
C GLU A 128 -1.33 -34.57 -14.02
N ALA A 129 -2.04 -35.54 -13.43
CA ALA A 129 -1.47 -36.74 -12.83
C ALA A 129 -0.98 -37.71 -13.89
#